data_AF-A3YV83-F1
#
_entry.id   AF-A3YV83-F1
#
_cell.length_a   1.000
_cell.length_b   1.000
_cell.length_c   1.000
_cell.angle_alpha   90.00
_cell.angle_beta   90.00
_cell.angle_gamma   90.00
#
_symmetry.space_group_name_H-M   'P 1'
#
loop_
_entity.id
_entity.type
_entity.pdbx_description
1 polymer ?
#
loop_
_entity_poly.entity_id
_entity_poly.type
_entity_poly.pdbx_seq_one_letter_code
_entity_poly.pdbx_strand_id
1 'polypeptide(L)'
;MVDRLDLQLVSAALRRVGWIRFWTQMCLGVVVVGVLAFNNIGGRLAANSARSLGLGPGLSLTTLSFFILLWCLWQSWLVVRCGRALASPARPSRGETSRLVKRGVLADLAGLTLAAVGYQALAGSLFVQASMQVPGFFGAQLSVPPGTRGGLMGLPITSIEMLSVLSNTQVLFAHLIGLWISLWLLQRVHRPS
;
A
#
# COMPACT_ATOMS: atom_id res chain seq x y z
N MET A 1 -9.41 31.39 28.02
CA MET A 1 -8.49 31.71 26.88
C MET A 1 -7.72 30.48 26.39
N VAL A 2 -7.29 29.57 27.27
CA VAL A 2 -6.55 28.33 26.95
C VAL A 2 -7.28 27.46 25.91
N ASP A 3 -8.59 27.19 26.09
CA ASP A 3 -9.39 26.38 25.14
C ASP A 3 -9.39 26.89 23.70
N ARG A 4 -9.36 28.21 23.50
CA ARG A 4 -9.42 28.80 22.15
C ARG A 4 -8.10 28.60 21.41
N LEU A 5 -6.99 28.65 22.14
CA LEU A 5 -5.64 28.48 21.61
C LEU A 5 -5.39 27.00 21.26
N ASP A 6 -5.84 26.07 22.11
CA ASP A 6 -5.77 24.64 21.84
C ASP A 6 -6.60 24.23 20.62
N LEU A 7 -7.80 24.79 20.47
CA LEU A 7 -8.64 24.55 19.27
C LEU A 7 -7.97 25.06 17.99
N GLN A 8 -7.31 26.22 18.03
CA GLN A 8 -6.57 26.73 16.88
C GLN A 8 -5.36 25.86 16.52
N LEU A 9 -4.64 25.34 17.53
CA LEU A 9 -3.54 24.40 17.32
C LEU A 9 -4.03 23.08 16.71
N VAL A 10 -5.13 22.54 17.20
CA VAL A 10 -5.76 21.30 16.65
C VAL A 10 -6.25 21.52 15.22
N SER A 11 -6.91 22.64 14.94
CA SER A 11 -7.35 23.03 13.58
C SER A 11 -6.17 23.10 12.61
N ALA A 12 -5.09 23.79 13.01
CA ALA A 12 -3.90 23.93 12.20
C ALA A 12 -3.19 22.58 11.99
N ALA A 13 -3.16 21.72 13.01
CA ALA A 13 -2.60 20.38 12.93
C ALA A 13 -3.39 19.50 11.94
N LEU A 14 -4.73 19.44 12.05
CA LEU A 14 -5.59 18.69 11.13
C LEU A 14 -5.36 19.10 9.67
N ARG A 15 -5.23 20.41 9.42
CA ARG A 15 -5.03 20.94 8.07
C ARG A 15 -3.63 20.61 7.52
N ARG A 16 -2.58 20.85 8.30
CA ARG A 16 -1.19 20.59 7.87
C ARG A 16 -0.93 19.10 7.71
N VAL A 17 -1.26 18.32 8.73
CA VAL A 17 -0.99 16.88 8.76
C VAL A 17 -1.90 16.11 7.80
N GLY A 18 -3.15 16.57 7.59
CA GLY A 18 -4.03 16.03 6.55
C GLY A 18 -3.44 16.20 5.14
N TRP A 19 -2.82 17.34 4.84
CA TRP A 19 -2.11 17.55 3.57
C TRP A 19 -0.85 16.70 3.45
N ILE A 20 -0.06 16.58 4.52
CA ILE A 20 1.12 15.72 4.54
C ILE A 20 0.71 14.27 4.24
N ARG A 21 -0.31 13.74 4.94
CA ARG A 21 -0.86 12.40 4.67
C ARG A 21 -1.28 12.24 3.21
N PHE A 22 -2.04 13.20 2.69
CA PHE A 22 -2.50 13.20 1.30
C PHE A 22 -1.34 13.10 0.30
N TRP A 23 -0.36 14.00 0.39
CA TRP A 23 0.75 14.05 -0.56
C TRP A 23 1.64 12.83 -0.47
N THR A 24 1.95 12.35 0.74
CA THR A 24 2.75 11.14 0.91
C THR A 24 2.04 9.92 0.30
N GLN A 25 0.76 9.73 0.59
CA GLN A 25 -0.02 8.63 0.01
C GLN A 25 -0.18 8.77 -1.51
N MET A 26 -0.29 9.99 -2.03
CA MET A 26 -0.44 10.23 -3.47
C MET A 26 0.85 9.93 -4.23
N CYS A 27 2.00 10.41 -3.75
CA CYS A 27 3.29 10.13 -4.38
C CYS A 27 3.58 8.62 -4.41
N LEU A 28 3.32 7.91 -3.30
CA LEU A 28 3.47 6.46 -3.25
C LEU A 28 2.46 5.76 -4.17
N GLY A 29 1.21 6.20 -4.19
CA GLY A 29 0.15 5.67 -5.04
C GLY A 29 0.42 5.82 -6.54
N VAL A 30 1.08 6.90 -6.97
CA VAL A 30 1.50 7.06 -8.39
C VAL A 30 2.46 5.95 -8.81
N VAL A 31 3.41 5.57 -7.96
CA VAL A 31 4.33 4.45 -8.25
C VAL A 31 3.57 3.14 -8.40
N VAL A 32 2.58 2.90 -7.54
CA VAL A 32 1.72 1.71 -7.58
C VAL A 32 0.95 1.63 -8.88
N VAL A 33 0.30 2.72 -9.29
CA VAL A 33 -0.44 2.79 -10.56
C VAL A 33 0.47 2.49 -11.74
N GLY A 34 1.65 3.11 -11.78
CA GLY A 34 2.63 2.87 -12.84
C GLY A 34 2.96 1.40 -12.97
N VAL A 35 3.32 0.75 -11.86
CA VAL A 35 3.67 -0.66 -11.87
C VAL A 35 2.48 -1.56 -12.22
N LEU A 36 1.30 -1.35 -11.63
CA LEU A 36 0.12 -2.17 -11.94
C LEU A 36 -0.28 -2.05 -13.42
N ALA A 37 -0.16 -0.86 -14.00
CA ALA A 37 -0.41 -0.64 -15.43
C ALA A 37 0.60 -1.42 -16.28
N PHE A 38 1.90 -1.34 -15.96
CA PHE A 38 2.93 -2.15 -16.64
C PHE A 38 2.69 -3.65 -16.49
N ASN A 39 2.18 -4.10 -15.34
CA ASN A 39 1.86 -5.50 -15.11
C ASN A 39 0.71 -5.99 -16.01
N ASN A 40 -0.37 -5.20 -16.07
CA ASN A 40 -1.55 -5.51 -16.88
C ASN A 40 -1.28 -5.41 -18.39
N ILE A 41 -0.47 -4.45 -18.83
CA ILE A 41 -0.15 -4.23 -20.24
C ILE A 41 0.95 -5.19 -20.71
N GLY A 42 2.05 -5.31 -19.94
CA GLY A 42 3.17 -6.19 -20.22
C GLY A 42 2.79 -7.67 -20.22
N GLY A 43 1.91 -8.08 -19.30
CA GLY A 43 1.37 -9.45 -19.25
C GLY A 43 0.48 -9.83 -20.44
N ARG A 44 -0.15 -8.84 -21.11
CA ARG A 44 -0.95 -9.07 -22.33
C ARG A 44 -0.10 -9.08 -23.60
N LEU A 45 0.96 -8.28 -23.66
CA LEU A 45 1.92 -8.24 -24.77
C LEU A 45 2.82 -9.47 -24.80
N ALA A 46 3.22 -9.99 -23.64
CA ALA A 46 3.91 -11.26 -23.53
C ALA A 46 2.87 -12.39 -23.57
N ALA A 47 2.46 -12.80 -24.77
CA ALA A 47 1.48 -13.87 -25.04
C ALA A 47 1.88 -15.30 -24.57
N ASN A 48 2.61 -15.41 -23.46
CA ASN A 48 3.00 -16.64 -22.77
C ASN A 48 2.55 -16.57 -21.31
N SER A 49 1.23 -16.49 -21.11
CA SER A 49 0.50 -16.52 -19.83
C SER A 49 0.75 -17.76 -18.96
N ALA A 50 1.64 -18.67 -19.37
CA ALA A 50 2.09 -19.82 -18.58
C ALA A 50 3.26 -19.52 -17.63
N ARG A 51 3.90 -18.32 -17.67
CA ARG A 51 5.12 -18.04 -16.87
C ARG A 51 4.93 -17.32 -15.53
N SER A 52 3.79 -16.68 -15.25
CA SER A 52 3.58 -16.01 -13.95
C SER A 52 2.90 -16.91 -12.90
N LEU A 53 3.24 -18.20 -12.89
CA LEU A 53 2.67 -19.21 -11.98
C LEU A 53 2.92 -18.79 -10.52
N GLY A 54 1.94 -18.14 -9.88
CA GLY A 54 1.91 -17.89 -8.44
C GLY A 54 1.75 -16.43 -7.98
N LEU A 55 1.93 -15.42 -8.84
CA LEU A 55 1.88 -14.00 -8.41
C LEU A 55 0.47 -13.40 -8.38
N GLY A 56 -0.49 -14.03 -9.05
CA GLY A 56 -1.87 -13.55 -9.18
C GLY A 56 -2.54 -13.17 -7.85
N PRO A 57 -2.51 -14.04 -6.82
CA PRO A 57 -3.06 -13.71 -5.51
C PRO A 57 -2.39 -12.50 -4.83
N GLY A 58 -1.07 -12.36 -4.97
CA GLY A 58 -0.33 -11.21 -4.42
C GLY A 58 -0.69 -9.89 -5.11
N LEU A 59 -0.81 -9.92 -6.44
CA LEU A 59 -1.22 -8.77 -7.25
C LEU A 59 -2.68 -8.36 -7.01
N SER A 60 -3.60 -9.32 -6.85
CA SER A 60 -5.00 -9.03 -6.59
C SER A 60 -5.19 -8.37 -5.21
N LEU A 61 -4.52 -8.89 -4.17
CA LEU A 61 -4.52 -8.28 -2.83
C LEU A 61 -3.87 -6.89 -2.82
N THR A 62 -2.79 -6.71 -3.58
CA THR A 62 -2.16 -5.39 -3.77
C THR A 62 -3.11 -4.41 -4.43
N THR A 63 -3.86 -4.85 -5.44
CA THR A 63 -4.85 -4.01 -6.14
C THR A 63 -6.00 -3.64 -5.22
N LEU A 64 -6.51 -4.59 -4.42
CA LEU A 64 -7.56 -4.30 -3.44
C LEU A 64 -7.08 -3.32 -2.37
N SER A 65 -5.87 -3.51 -1.85
CA SER A 65 -5.23 -2.57 -0.92
C SER A 65 -5.09 -1.17 -1.54
N PHE A 66 -4.69 -1.08 -2.82
CA PHE A 66 -4.62 0.19 -3.55
C PHE A 66 -5.98 0.90 -3.65
N PHE A 67 -7.09 0.19 -3.86
CA PHE A 67 -8.41 0.83 -3.83
C PHE A 67 -8.76 1.40 -2.45
N ILE A 68 -8.34 0.74 -1.38
CA ILE A 68 -8.46 1.28 -0.02
C ILE A 68 -7.56 2.52 0.14
N LEU A 69 -6.37 2.54 -0.47
CA LEU A 69 -5.51 3.73 -0.48
C LEU A 69 -6.18 4.93 -1.17
N LEU A 70 -6.90 4.71 -2.28
CA LEU A 70 -7.68 5.78 -2.93
C LEU A 70 -8.78 6.32 -2.01
N TRP A 71 -9.46 5.45 -1.28
CA TRP A 71 -10.40 5.87 -0.24
C TRP A 71 -9.69 6.67 0.87
N CYS A 72 -8.50 6.26 1.30
CA CYS A 72 -7.69 7.00 2.27
C CYS A 72 -7.28 8.39 1.78
N LEU A 73 -6.97 8.56 0.49
CA LEU A 73 -6.71 9.88 -0.10
C LEU A 73 -7.92 10.81 0.01
N TRP A 74 -9.11 10.29 -0.32
CA TRP A 74 -10.34 11.04 -0.14
C TRP A 74 -10.60 11.38 1.34
N GLN A 75 -10.36 10.45 2.26
CA GLN A 75 -10.45 10.71 3.71
C GLN A 75 -9.46 11.78 4.18
N SER A 76 -8.22 11.82 3.67
CA SER A 76 -7.25 12.88 4.00
C SER A 76 -7.80 14.27 3.67
N TRP A 77 -8.46 14.41 2.53
CA TRP A 77 -9.07 15.67 2.13
C TRP A 77 -10.25 16.06 3.02
N LEU A 78 -11.05 15.10 3.50
CA LEU A 78 -12.09 15.35 4.50
C LEU A 78 -11.49 15.83 5.83
N VAL A 79 -10.35 15.30 6.26
CA VAL A 79 -9.63 15.75 7.47
C VAL A 79 -9.16 17.21 7.30
N VAL A 80 -8.63 17.57 6.13
CA VAL A 80 -8.26 18.96 5.82
C VAL A 80 -9.49 19.88 5.84
N ARG A 81 -10.62 19.44 5.28
CA ARG A 81 -11.90 20.17 5.33
C ARG A 81 -12.39 20.36 6.77
N CYS A 82 -12.32 19.31 7.59
CA CYS A 82 -12.66 19.35 9.00
C CYS A 82 -11.79 20.39 9.74
N GLY A 83 -10.47 20.37 9.53
CA GLY A 83 -9.57 21.38 10.09
C GLY A 83 -9.94 22.82 9.74
N ARG A 84 -10.42 23.08 8.51
CA ARG A 84 -10.95 24.41 8.12
C ARG A 84 -12.27 24.74 8.83
N ALA A 85 -13.17 23.77 8.97
CA ALA A 85 -14.46 23.95 9.64
C ALA A 85 -14.32 24.22 11.14
N LEU A 86 -13.30 23.64 11.82
CA LEU A 86 -13.00 23.94 13.22
C LEU A 86 -12.66 25.41 13.47
N ALA A 87 -12.14 26.12 12.46
CA ALA A 87 -11.84 27.55 12.54
C ALA A 87 -13.06 28.44 12.22
N SER A 88 -14.21 27.84 11.88
CA SER A 88 -15.43 28.54 11.48
C SER A 88 -16.52 28.45 12.55
N PRO A 89 -17.60 29.27 12.45
CA PRO A 89 -18.74 29.19 13.36
C PRO A 89 -19.45 27.82 13.34
N ALA A 90 -19.45 27.13 12.20
CA ALA A 90 -20.00 25.78 12.01
C ALA A 90 -19.05 24.67 12.51
N ARG A 91 -18.45 24.89 13.69
CA ARG A 91 -17.44 24.02 14.28
C ARG A 91 -17.99 22.60 14.48
N PRO A 92 -17.35 21.55 13.93
CA PRO A 92 -17.75 20.18 14.21
C PRO A 92 -17.38 19.80 15.64
N SER A 93 -18.16 18.89 16.22
CA SER A 93 -17.89 18.35 17.55
C SER A 93 -16.59 17.55 17.58
N ARG A 94 -16.02 17.41 18.78
CA ARG A 94 -14.87 16.52 19.03
C ARG A 94 -15.19 15.08 18.64
N GLY A 95 -16.43 14.63 18.86
CA GLY A 95 -16.91 13.31 18.48
C GLY A 95 -16.90 13.08 16.98
N GLU A 96 -17.40 14.04 16.19
CA GLU A 96 -17.38 13.97 14.72
C GLU A 96 -15.96 13.96 14.16
N THR A 97 -15.09 14.83 14.68
CA THR A 97 -13.67 14.89 14.29
C THR A 97 -12.95 13.57 14.62
N SER A 98 -13.18 13.03 15.83
CA SER A 98 -12.64 11.73 16.27
C SER A 98 -13.14 10.59 15.39
N ARG A 99 -14.43 10.56 15.06
CA ARG A 99 -15.03 9.53 14.20
C ARG A 99 -14.45 9.56 12.79
N LEU A 100 -14.19 10.75 12.25
CA LEU A 100 -13.51 10.92 10.95
C LEU A 100 -12.11 10.32 10.97
N VAL A 101 -11.28 10.66 11.97
CA VAL A 101 -9.91 10.13 12.08
C VAL A 101 -9.91 8.61 12.33
N LYS A 102 -10.82 8.09 13.16
CA LYS A 102 -10.97 6.65 13.41
C LYS A 102 -11.32 5.87 12.15
N ARG A 103 -12.14 6.42 11.25
CA ARG A 103 -12.41 5.81 9.94
C ARG A 103 -11.13 5.70 9.10
N GLY A 104 -10.25 6.71 9.16
CA GLY A 104 -8.92 6.66 8.55
C GLY A 104 -8.03 5.55 9.12
N VAL A 105 -8.01 5.38 10.44
CA VAL A 105 -7.27 4.29 11.12
C VAL A 105 -7.75 2.91 10.65
N LEU A 106 -9.06 2.67 10.65
CA LEU A 106 -9.63 1.40 10.16
C LEU A 106 -9.34 1.20 8.66
N ALA A 107 -9.46 2.29 7.90
CA ALA A 107 -8.95 2.51 6.54
C ALA A 107 -7.58 1.85 6.30
N ASP A 108 -6.59 2.44 6.96
CA ASP A 108 -5.19 2.08 6.80
C ASP A 108 -4.88 0.69 7.37
N LEU A 109 -5.53 0.25 8.44
CA LEU A 109 -5.37 -1.13 8.96
C LEU A 109 -5.87 -2.19 7.98
N ALA A 110 -7.03 -1.97 7.35
CA ALA A 110 -7.56 -2.89 6.35
C ALA A 110 -6.63 -2.94 5.13
N GLY A 111 -6.22 -1.78 4.61
CA GLY A 111 -5.28 -1.68 3.50
C GLY A 111 -3.93 -2.33 3.81
N LEU A 112 -3.37 -2.07 5.00
CA LEU A 112 -2.11 -2.64 5.46
C LEU A 112 -2.17 -4.16 5.59
N THR A 113 -3.27 -4.69 6.14
CA THR A 113 -3.49 -6.14 6.26
C THR A 113 -3.49 -6.80 4.89
N LEU A 114 -4.27 -6.26 3.95
CA LEU A 114 -4.31 -6.78 2.58
C LEU A 114 -2.95 -6.69 1.88
N ALA A 115 -2.24 -5.57 2.04
CA ALA A 115 -0.91 -5.40 1.46
C ALA A 115 0.09 -6.40 2.06
N ALA A 116 0.05 -6.64 3.37
CA ALA A 116 0.92 -7.60 4.06
C ALA A 116 0.65 -9.04 3.62
N VAL A 117 -0.61 -9.46 3.52
CA VAL A 117 -0.94 -10.80 2.98
C VAL A 117 -0.54 -10.90 1.51
N GLY A 118 -0.77 -9.83 0.73
CA GLY A 118 -0.31 -9.74 -0.66
C GLY A 118 1.21 -9.89 -0.77
N TYR A 119 1.97 -9.28 0.13
CA TYR A 119 3.43 -9.42 0.21
C TYR A 119 3.84 -10.87 0.47
N GLN A 120 3.19 -11.56 1.42
CA GLN A 120 3.49 -12.98 1.70
C GLN A 120 3.27 -13.85 0.47
N ALA A 121 2.20 -13.61 -0.29
CA ALA A 121 1.93 -14.35 -1.53
C ALA A 121 2.99 -14.08 -2.63
N LEU A 122 3.40 -12.82 -2.81
CA LEU A 122 4.47 -12.46 -3.75
C LEU A 122 5.81 -13.05 -3.31
N ALA A 123 6.18 -12.86 -2.05
CA ALA A 123 7.43 -13.37 -1.50
C ALA A 123 7.50 -14.90 -1.56
N GLY A 124 6.42 -15.61 -1.22
CA GLY A 124 6.36 -17.06 -1.26
C GLY A 124 6.52 -17.64 -2.67
N SER A 125 5.83 -17.05 -3.65
CA SER A 125 5.96 -17.49 -5.06
C SER A 125 7.36 -17.23 -5.61
N LEU A 126 7.92 -16.05 -5.35
CA LEU A 126 9.29 -15.71 -5.74
C LEU A 126 10.35 -16.53 -5.02
N PHE A 127 10.11 -16.90 -3.76
CA PHE A 127 10.99 -17.78 -2.99
C PHE A 127 11.07 -19.18 -3.62
N VAL A 128 9.92 -19.75 -4.00
CA VAL A 128 9.87 -21.04 -4.71
C VAL A 128 10.58 -20.94 -6.06
N GLN A 129 10.31 -19.88 -6.82
CA GLN A 129 10.95 -19.63 -8.12
C GLN A 129 12.48 -19.49 -8.00
N ALA A 130 12.97 -18.72 -7.03
CA ALA A 130 14.40 -18.58 -6.74
C ALA A 130 15.04 -19.91 -6.33
N SER A 131 14.34 -20.72 -5.53
CA SER A 131 14.84 -22.02 -5.06
C SER A 131 15.03 -23.04 -6.17
N MET A 132 14.29 -22.91 -7.28
CA MET A 132 14.43 -23.74 -8.47
C MET A 132 15.57 -23.31 -9.40
N GLN A 133 16.14 -22.12 -9.20
CA GLN A 133 17.28 -21.63 -9.99
C GLN A 133 18.63 -22.14 -9.46
N VAL A 134 18.69 -22.58 -8.21
CA VAL A 134 19.90 -23.11 -7.57
C VAL A 134 19.90 -24.64 -7.67
N PRO A 135 20.86 -25.27 -8.38
CA PRO A 135 20.96 -26.73 -8.44
C PRO A 135 21.17 -27.34 -7.05
N GLY A 136 20.41 -28.38 -6.70
CA GLY A 136 20.66 -29.22 -5.51
C GLY A 136 19.96 -28.85 -4.20
N PHE A 137 19.17 -27.75 -4.14
CA PHE A 137 18.33 -27.43 -2.97
C PHE A 137 16.87 -27.87 -3.15
N PHE A 138 16.16 -27.30 -4.12
CA PHE A 138 14.85 -27.76 -4.63
C PHE A 138 14.88 -28.06 -6.14
N GLY A 139 15.81 -27.47 -6.88
CA GLY A 139 16.01 -27.76 -8.30
C GLY A 139 16.50 -29.18 -8.49
N ALA A 140 15.66 -30.04 -9.08
CA ALA A 140 16.09 -31.34 -9.54
C ALA A 140 17.33 -31.15 -10.43
N GLN A 141 18.41 -31.86 -10.13
CA GLN A 141 19.42 -32.19 -11.13
C GLN A 141 18.72 -33.10 -12.15
N LEU A 142 17.87 -32.54 -13.02
CA LEU A 142 17.58 -33.22 -14.26
C LEU A 142 18.91 -33.21 -15.00
N SER A 143 19.59 -34.35 -14.97
CA SER A 143 20.63 -34.71 -15.91
C SER A 143 20.05 -34.55 -17.30
N VAL A 144 20.17 -33.35 -17.87
CA VAL A 144 19.78 -33.09 -19.25
C VAL A 144 20.67 -34.00 -20.10
N PRO A 145 20.11 -34.96 -20.86
CA PRO A 145 20.90 -35.81 -21.73
C PRO A 145 21.69 -34.93 -22.71
N PRO A 146 22.96 -35.27 -23.03
CA PRO A 146 23.74 -34.49 -23.98
C PRO A 146 23.02 -34.49 -25.33
N GLY A 147 22.58 -33.31 -25.80
CA GLY A 147 21.89 -33.16 -27.09
C GLY A 147 20.49 -32.53 -27.02
N THR A 148 19.88 -32.43 -25.83
CA THR A 148 18.58 -31.75 -25.69
C THR A 148 18.79 -30.24 -25.63
N ARG A 149 18.62 -29.54 -26.75
CA ARG A 149 18.52 -28.06 -26.83
C ARG A 149 17.18 -27.56 -26.25
N GLY A 150 16.91 -27.91 -25.01
CA GLY A 150 15.70 -27.54 -24.29
C GLY A 150 16.05 -27.33 -22.84
N GLY A 151 16.78 -26.23 -22.57
CA GLY A 151 17.13 -25.85 -21.22
C GLY A 151 15.87 -25.70 -20.40
N LEU A 152 15.64 -26.64 -19.47
CA LEU A 152 14.86 -26.37 -18.27
C LEU A 152 15.72 -25.45 -17.38
N MET A 153 15.96 -24.24 -17.88
CA MET A 153 16.47 -23.13 -17.09
C MET A 153 15.40 -22.85 -16.05
N GLY A 154 15.71 -22.99 -14.76
CA GLY A 154 14.84 -22.51 -13.68
C GLY A 154 14.40 -21.10 -14.03
N LEU A 155 13.09 -20.88 -14.17
CA LEU A 155 12.53 -19.64 -14.73
C LEU A 155 13.13 -18.45 -13.99
N PRO A 156 14.03 -17.66 -14.63
CA PRO A 156 14.71 -16.56 -13.96
C PRO A 156 13.67 -15.54 -13.51
N ILE A 157 13.86 -14.95 -12.33
CA ILE A 157 12.95 -13.91 -11.84
C ILE A 157 13.12 -12.68 -12.74
N THR A 158 12.02 -12.24 -13.32
CA THR A 158 11.97 -11.15 -14.28
C THR A 158 11.79 -9.80 -13.58
N SER A 159 12.18 -8.73 -14.28
CA SER A 159 12.03 -7.36 -13.74
C SER A 159 10.57 -6.99 -13.46
N ILE A 160 9.60 -7.52 -14.22
CA ILE A 160 8.16 -7.26 -14.00
C ILE A 160 7.65 -7.88 -12.69
N GLU A 161 8.20 -9.03 -12.29
CA GLU A 161 7.88 -9.69 -11.02
C GLU A 161 8.51 -8.92 -9.85
N MET A 162 9.74 -8.41 -10.00
CA MET A 162 10.36 -7.52 -9.02
C MET A 162 9.62 -6.18 -8.88
N LEU A 163 9.18 -5.60 -9.99
CA LEU A 163 8.32 -4.41 -9.96
C LEU A 163 7.02 -4.72 -9.21
N SER A 164 6.42 -5.91 -9.39
CA SER A 164 5.21 -6.31 -8.65
C SER A 164 5.39 -6.23 -7.13
N VAL A 165 6.54 -6.68 -6.63
CA VAL A 165 6.91 -6.55 -5.21
C VAL A 165 7.06 -5.08 -4.82
N LEU A 166 7.76 -4.27 -5.63
CA LEU A 166 7.90 -2.83 -5.40
C LEU A 166 6.53 -2.17 -5.25
N SER A 167 5.59 -2.45 -6.15
CA SER A 167 4.25 -1.90 -6.06
C SER A 167 3.55 -2.25 -4.75
N ASN A 168 3.63 -3.52 -4.33
CA ASN A 168 3.04 -3.95 -3.07
C ASN A 168 3.66 -3.20 -1.88
N THR A 169 4.99 -3.09 -1.83
CA THR A 169 5.68 -2.39 -0.74
C THR A 169 5.35 -0.90 -0.70
N GLN A 170 5.13 -0.26 -1.86
CA GLN A 170 4.71 1.14 -1.92
C GLN A 170 3.30 1.35 -1.34
N VAL A 171 2.33 0.48 -1.67
CA VAL A 171 0.98 0.53 -1.06
C VAL A 171 1.05 0.27 0.44
N LEU A 172 1.80 -0.75 0.85
CA LEU A 172 2.00 -1.12 2.25
C LEU A 172 2.56 0.07 3.04
N PHE A 173 3.61 0.71 2.53
CA PHE A 173 4.24 1.85 3.17
C PHE A 173 3.32 3.08 3.22
N ALA A 174 2.51 3.31 2.19
CA ALA A 174 1.52 4.38 2.18
C ALA A 174 0.46 4.23 3.26
N HIS A 175 -0.01 3.01 3.51
CA HIS A 175 -0.91 2.71 4.62
C HIS A 175 -0.23 2.81 5.98
N LEU A 176 1.01 2.33 6.11
CA LEU A 176 1.78 2.44 7.34
C LEU A 176 1.93 3.92 7.76
N ILE A 177 2.38 4.79 6.86
CA ILE A 177 2.51 6.22 7.14
C ILE A 177 1.15 6.84 7.46
N GLY A 178 0.11 6.49 6.69
CA GLY A 178 -1.26 6.94 6.92
C GLY A 178 -1.77 6.58 8.32
N LEU A 179 -1.46 5.37 8.79
CA LEU A 179 -1.80 4.87 10.11
C LEU A 179 -1.08 5.65 11.20
N TRP A 180 0.24 5.81 11.10
CA TRP A 180 1.04 6.60 12.05
C TRP A 180 0.49 8.02 12.21
N ILE A 181 0.20 8.68 11.08
CA ILE A 181 -0.38 10.02 11.07
C ILE A 181 -1.77 10.03 11.73
N SER A 182 -2.64 9.07 11.40
CA SER A 182 -3.99 9.01 11.93
C SER A 182 -4.02 8.75 13.43
N LEU A 183 -3.15 7.87 13.94
CA LEU A 183 -2.99 7.62 15.37
C LEU A 183 -2.49 8.87 16.10
N TRP A 184 -1.50 9.57 15.53
CA TRP A 184 -1.00 10.82 16.10
C TRP A 184 -2.09 11.91 16.15
N LEU A 185 -2.89 12.05 15.10
CA LEU A 185 -4.03 12.97 15.07
C LEU A 185 -5.09 12.59 16.12
N LEU A 186 -5.35 11.29 16.29
CA LEU A 186 -6.31 10.81 17.28
C LEU A 186 -5.85 11.12 18.71
N GLN A 187 -4.56 10.93 19.01
CA GLN A 187 -3.97 11.31 20.30
C GLN A 187 -4.08 12.82 20.54
N ARG A 188 -3.82 13.65 19.51
CA ARG A 188 -3.97 15.12 19.60
C ARG A 188 -5.41 15.54 19.89
N VAL A 189 -6.40 14.89 19.27
CA VAL A 189 -7.81 15.17 19.51
C VAL A 189 -8.23 14.77 20.94
N HIS A 190 -7.66 13.69 21.49
CA HIS A 190 -8.02 13.17 22.81
C HIS A 190 -7.20 13.74 23.99
N ARG A 191 -6.15 14.52 23.72
CA ARG A 191 -5.31 15.11 24.76
C ARG A 191 -6.16 15.94 25.74
N PRO A 192 -6.08 15.69 27.07
CA PRO A 192 -6.73 16.54 28.06
C PRO A 192 -6.07 17.92 28.04
N SER A 193 -6.89 18.95 27.95
CA SER A 193 -6.56 20.37 28.19
C SER A 193 -6.43 20.62 29.68
#